data_AF-A0A151LBQ4-F1
#
_entry.id   AF-A0A151LBQ4-F1
#
_cell.length_a   1.000
_cell.length_b   1.000
_cell.length_c   1.000
_cell.angle_alpha   90.00
_cell.angle_beta   90.00
_cell.angle_gamma   90.00
#
_symmetry.space_group_name_H-M   'P 1'
#
loop_
_entity.id
_entity.type
_entity.pdbx_description
1 polymer ?
#
loop_
_entity_poly.entity_id
_entity_poly.type
_entity_poly.pdbx_seq_one_letter_code
_entity_poly.pdbx_strand_id
1 'polypeptide(L)'
;MWIDIAMETHFRSLLEFKKYPSVVVFNPYKRIRYAKLNEDLTATKENIEKLLEKISGGDAKFTMLKGQTLPEFIQDPNAAKANEKDEL
;
A
#
# COMPACT_ATOMS: atom_id res chain seq x y z
N MET A 1 0.81 7.99 1.48
CA MET A 1 -0.49 7.46 1.97
C MET A 1 -0.19 6.43 3.05
N TRP A 2 -0.90 6.47 4.16
CA TRP A 2 -0.84 5.45 5.22
C TRP A 2 -2.10 4.60 5.16
N ILE A 3 -1.97 3.31 5.48
CA ILE A 3 -3.06 2.35 5.45
C ILE A 3 -3.04 1.61 6.78
N ASP A 4 -4.17 1.59 7.48
CA ASP A 4 -4.35 0.68 8.60
C ASP A 4 -4.71 -0.71 8.07
N ILE A 5 -3.76 -1.64 8.19
CA ILE A 5 -3.91 -3.00 7.66
C ILE A 5 -4.85 -3.88 8.51
N ALA A 6 -5.17 -3.44 9.73
CA ALA A 6 -6.16 -4.12 10.56
C ALA A 6 -7.58 -3.86 10.03
N MET A 7 -7.83 -2.65 9.55
CA MET A 7 -9.09 -2.27 8.89
C MET A 7 -9.12 -2.76 7.43
N GLU A 8 -8.06 -2.49 6.66
CA GLU A 8 -8.04 -2.69 5.20
C GLU A 8 -7.70 -4.15 4.81
N THR A 9 -8.63 -5.05 5.10
CA THR A 9 -8.46 -6.50 4.93
C THR A 9 -8.20 -6.92 3.47
N HIS A 10 -8.76 -6.21 2.48
CA HIS A 10 -8.48 -6.49 1.06
C HIS A 10 -7.01 -6.22 0.71
N PHE A 11 -6.44 -5.10 1.18
CA PHE A 11 -5.03 -4.79 1.00
C PHE A 11 -4.13 -5.77 1.76
N ARG A 12 -4.55 -6.22 2.95
CA ARG A 12 -3.85 -7.24 3.72
C ARG A 12 -3.73 -8.56 2.95
N SER A 13 -4.86 -9.02 2.39
CA SER A 13 -4.90 -10.25 1.60
C SER A 13 -4.13 -10.12 0.29
N LEU A 14 -4.09 -8.93 -0.32
CA LEU A 14 -3.35 -8.72 -1.55
C LEU A 14 -1.82 -8.72 -1.34
N LEU A 15 -1.36 -8.08 -0.26
CA LEU A 15 0.05 -7.78 -0.05
C LEU A 15 0.77 -8.83 0.79
N GLU A 16 0.05 -9.57 1.65
CA GLU A 16 0.54 -10.70 2.44
C GLU A 16 1.86 -10.41 3.19
N PHE A 17 1.98 -9.23 3.81
CA PHE A 17 3.17 -8.88 4.57
C PHE A 17 3.30 -9.73 5.84
N LYS A 18 4.52 -10.22 6.11
CA LYS A 18 4.85 -10.97 7.33
C LYS A 18 5.21 -10.08 8.52
N LYS A 19 5.80 -8.90 8.26
CA LYS A 19 6.22 -7.94 9.27
C LYS A 19 5.56 -6.59 9.06
N TYR A 20 5.22 -5.93 10.16
CA TYR A 20 4.65 -4.60 10.19
C TYR A 20 5.47 -3.70 11.14
N PRO A 21 5.60 -2.39 10.86
CA PRO A 21 5.10 -1.70 9.67
C PRO A 21 5.89 -2.10 8.40
N SER A 22 5.23 -2.03 7.25
CA SER A 22 5.81 -2.33 5.94
C SER A 22 5.41 -1.26 4.92
N VAL A 23 6.02 -1.29 3.73
CA VAL A 23 5.75 -0.35 2.64
C VAL A 23 5.63 -1.10 1.30
N VAL A 24 4.75 -0.58 0.45
CA VAL A 24 4.59 -0.99 -0.95
C VAL A 24 4.54 0.27 -1.82
N VAL A 25 5.15 0.21 -3.00
CA VAL A 25 5.10 1.27 -4.01
C VAL A 25 4.35 0.73 -5.22
N PHE A 26 3.23 1.36 -5.55
CA PHE A 26 2.48 1.08 -6.77
C PHE A 26 2.95 1.98 -7.92
N ASN A 27 3.13 1.39 -9.10
CA ASN A 27 3.30 2.09 -10.37
C ASN A 27 2.05 1.81 -11.23
N PRO A 28 1.08 2.74 -11.28
CA PRO A 28 -0.24 2.49 -11.86
C PRO A 28 -0.34 2.81 -13.37
N TYR A 29 0.78 3.00 -14.10
CA TYR A 29 0.76 3.59 -15.45
C TYR A 29 -0.07 2.82 -16.50
N LYS A 30 0.52 1.91 -17.29
CA LYS A 30 -0.21 1.10 -18.28
C LYS A 30 -0.70 -0.23 -17.72
N ARG A 31 0.09 -0.79 -16.81
CA ARG A 31 -0.25 -1.99 -16.07
C ARG A 31 0.13 -1.78 -14.63
N ILE A 32 -0.83 -1.97 -13.74
CA ILE A 32 -0.60 -1.78 -12.31
C ILE A 32 0.39 -2.85 -11.87
N ARG A 33 1.52 -2.38 -11.36
CA ARG A 33 2.58 -3.20 -10.80
C ARG A 33 3.04 -2.57 -9.49
N TYR A 34 3.60 -3.37 -8.61
CA TYR A 34 4.02 -2.91 -7.31
C TYR A 34 5.35 -3.52 -6.89
N ALA A 35 6.09 -2.78 -6.07
CA ALA A 35 7.31 -3.26 -5.41
C ALA A 35 7.08 -3.21 -3.90
N LYS A 36 7.33 -4.33 -3.21
CA LYS A 36 7.16 -4.47 -1.76
C LYS A 36 8.52 -4.36 -1.07
N LEU A 37 8.54 -3.85 0.16
CA LEU A 37 9.69 -4.06 1.02
C LEU A 37 9.91 -5.56 1.24
N ASN A 38 11.17 -5.97 1.37
CA ASN A 38 11.52 -7.36 1.64
C ASN A 38 10.83 -7.84 2.93
N GLU A 39 10.29 -9.07 2.91
CA GLU A 39 9.46 -9.64 3.98
C GLU A 39 10.19 -9.75 5.33
N ASP A 40 11.52 -9.83 5.30
CA ASP A 40 12.33 -9.91 6.51
C ASP A 40 12.63 -8.53 7.13
N LEU A 41 12.33 -7.44 6.43
CA LEU A 41 12.61 -6.08 6.85
C LEU A 41 11.37 -5.38 7.39
N THR A 42 11.58 -4.46 8.33
CA THR A 42 10.58 -3.50 8.77
C THR A 42 10.80 -2.16 8.07
N ALA A 43 9.74 -1.37 7.91
CA ALA A 43 9.76 -0.08 7.23
C ALA A 43 10.44 1.02 8.07
N THR A 44 11.75 0.89 8.29
CA THR A 44 12.62 1.94 8.84
C THR A 44 13.00 2.94 7.73
N LYS A 45 13.48 4.13 8.12
CA LYS A 45 13.96 5.15 7.18
C LYS A 45 14.96 4.58 6.18
N GLU A 46 16.00 3.93 6.67
CA GLU A 46 17.08 3.34 5.85
C GLU A 46 16.55 2.28 4.87
N ASN A 47 15.63 1.42 5.32
CA ASN A 47 15.07 0.36 4.47
C ASN A 47 14.14 0.94 3.39
N ILE A 48 13.40 1.99 3.70
CA ILE A 48 12.58 2.72 2.72
C ILE A 48 13.46 3.43 1.70
N GLU A 49 14.51 4.13 2.15
CA GLU A 49 15.48 4.81 1.26
C GLU A 49 16.09 3.82 0.27
N LYS A 50 16.60 2.67 0.75
CA LYS A 50 17.14 1.61 -0.11
C LYS A 50 16.13 1.07 -1.12
N LEU A 51 14.85 0.95 -0.74
CA LEU A 51 13.80 0.53 -1.68
C LEU A 51 13.59 1.59 -2.77
N LEU A 52 13.51 2.87 -2.39
CA LEU A 52 13.32 3.99 -3.32
C LEU A 52 14.52 4.17 -4.25
N GLU A 53 15.74 4.01 -3.76
CA GLU A 53 16.96 4.02 -4.58
C GLU A 53 16.92 2.93 -5.66
N LYS A 54 16.52 1.71 -5.31
CA LYS A 54 16.35 0.63 -6.30
C LYS A 54 15.28 0.94 -7.33
N ILE A 55 14.19 1.57 -6.91
CA ILE A 55 13.10 1.96 -7.83
C ILE A 55 13.59 3.04 -8.80
N SER A 56 14.23 4.08 -8.30
CA SER A 56 14.78 5.18 -9.10
C SER A 56 15.93 4.72 -10.01
N GLY A 57 16.75 3.78 -9.54
CA GLY A 57 17.84 3.18 -10.30
C GLY A 57 17.40 2.10 -11.30
N GLY A 58 16.13 1.70 -11.30
CA GLY A 58 15.59 0.71 -12.24
C GLY A 58 15.84 -0.76 -11.89
N ASP A 59 16.43 -1.05 -10.72
CA ASP A 59 16.74 -2.42 -10.25
C ASP A 59 15.62 -3.02 -9.36
N ALA A 60 14.59 -2.25 -9.05
CA ALA A 60 13.47 -2.75 -8.26
C ALA A 60 12.68 -3.85 -8.99
N LYS A 61 12.44 -4.95 -8.28
CA LYS A 61 11.57 -6.03 -8.75
C LYS A 61 10.12 -5.64 -8.56
N PHE A 62 9.43 -5.37 -9.66
CA PHE A 62 7.99 -5.13 -9.68
C PHE A 62 7.21 -6.41 -9.96
N THR A 63 6.12 -6.61 -9.22
CA THR A 63 5.13 -7.66 -9.44
C THR A 63 3.90 -7.05 -10.11
N MET A 64 3.37 -7.70 -11.15
CA MET A 64 2.10 -7.29 -11.76
C MET A 64 0.93 -7.58 -10.83
N LEU A 65 0.03 -6.60 -10.67
CA LEU A 65 -1.20 -6.76 -9.92
C LEU A 65 -2.18 -7.63 -10.70
N LYS A 66 -2.64 -8.75 -10.11
CA LYS A 66 -3.67 -9.60 -10.72
C LYS A 66 -4.98 -8.83 -10.83
N GLY A 67 -5.72 -9.00 -11.93
CA GLY A 67 -6.98 -8.27 -12.18
C GLY A 67 -6.81 -6.82 -12.65
N GLN A 68 -5.61 -6.23 -12.51
CA GLN A 68 -5.31 -4.86 -12.96
C GLN A 68 -6.21 -3.79 -12.34
N THR A 69 -6.74 -4.06 -11.14
CA THR A 69 -7.54 -3.14 -10.34
C THR A 69 -6.99 -3.11 -8.92
N LEU A 70 -6.86 -1.90 -8.36
CA LEU A 70 -6.54 -1.76 -6.94
C LEU A 70 -7.76 -2.17 -6.10
N PRO A 71 -7.56 -2.79 -4.94
CA PRO A 71 -8.65 -3.04 -4.01
C PRO A 71 -9.33 -1.73 -3.61
N GLU A 72 -10.65 -1.79 -3.41
CA GLU A 72 -11.40 -0.70 -2.82
C GLU A 72 -11.11 -0.62 -1.32
N PHE A 73 -11.01 0.62 -0.83
CA PHE A 73 -10.91 0.91 0.60
C PHE A 73 -12.23 0.59 1.29
N ILE A 74 -12.16 0.05 2.50
CA ILE A 74 -13.35 -0.20 3.30
C ILE A 74 -13.91 1.15 3.74
N GLN A 75 -15.17 1.41 3.39
CA GLN A 75 -15.87 2.60 3.87
C GLN A 75 -16.23 2.38 5.33
N ASP A 76 -15.67 3.20 6.23
CA ASP A 76 -16.12 3.22 7.62
C ASP A 76 -17.52 3.87 7.70
N PRO A 77 -18.57 3.12 8.09
CA PRO A 77 -19.92 3.68 8.21
C PRO A 77 -20.03 4.80 9.25
N ASN A 78 -19.05 4.97 10.15
CA ASN A 78 -19.00 6.07 11.12
C ASN A 78 -18.26 7.32 10.59
N ALA A 79 -17.34 7.17 9.64
CA ALA A 79 -16.64 8.31 9.03
C ALA A 79 -17.57 9.12 8.12
N ALA A 80 -18.52 8.46 7.44
CA ALA A 80 -19.53 9.13 6.60
C ALA A 80 -20.48 10.03 7.41
N LYS A 81 -20.77 9.69 8.68
CA LYS A 81 -21.68 10.46 9.56
C LYS A 81 -21.04 11.73 10.15
N ALA A 82 -19.72 11.87 10.08
CA ALA A 82 -19.03 13.06 10.59
C ALA A 82 -19.18 14.25 9.63
N ASN A 83 -19.31 14.00 8.31
CA ASN A 83 -19.40 15.05 7.30
C ASN A 83 -20.83 15.61 7.12
N GLU A 84 -21.87 14.96 7.66
CA GLU A 84 -23.27 15.40 7.51
C GLU A 84 -23.71 16.41 8.58
N LYS A 85 -22.90 16.66 9.61
CA LYS A 85 -23.29 17.50 10.76
C LYS A 85 -22.78 18.95 10.71
N ASP A 86 -22.00 19.32 9.69
CA ASP A 86 -21.33 20.63 9.61
C ASP A 86 -21.93 21.58 8.55
N GLU A 87 -23.10 21.26 7.97
CA GLU A 87 -23.87 22.19 7.14
C GLU A 87 -25.18 22.56 7.84
N LEU A 88 -25.12 23.55 8.75
CA LEU A 88 -26.28 24.24 9.34
C LEU A 88 -25.98 25.73 9.50
#